data_AF-A0A9P6QVN5-F1
#
_entry.id   AF-A0A9P6QVN5-F1
#
_cell.length_a   1.000
_cell.length_b   1.000
_cell.length_c   1.000
_cell.angle_alpha   90.00
_cell.angle_beta   90.00
_cell.angle_gamma   90.00
#
_symmetry.space_group_name_H-M   'P 1'
#
loop_
_entity.id
_entity.type
_entity.pdbx_description
1 polymer ?
#
loop_
_entity_poly.entity_id
_entity_poly.type
_entity_poly.pdbx_seq_one_letter_code
_entity_poly.pdbx_strand_id
1 'polypeptide(L)' 'RITMVNAETSSITSQDCKIVYPQVRRTDVSYTQHGVTVADPYSWLETLDSEETKSFIEDQNKIAAEFINRFEDKQKFKER' A
#
# COMPACT_ATOMS: atom_id res chain seq x y z
N ARG A 1 52.63 -3.34 8.60
CA ARG A 1 51.77 -2.50 9.46
C ARG A 1 50.95 -1.62 8.55
N ILE A 2 49.76 -2.09 8.16
CA ILE A 2 48.78 -1.36 7.36
C ILE A 2 47.51 -1.34 8.20
N THR A 3 47.09 -0.15 8.63
CA THR A 3 45.82 0.09 9.28
C THR A 3 44.89 0.64 8.20
N MET A 4 43.74 0.02 7.97
CA MET A 4 42.65 0.64 7.22
C MET A 4 41.32 0.16 7.80
N VAL A 5 40.79 1.05 8.65
CA VAL A 5 39.37 1.38 8.93
C VAL A 5 38.31 0.31 8.68
N ASN A 6 37.60 -0.01 9.76
CA ASN A 6 36.41 -0.86 9.81
C ASN A 6 35.35 -0.36 8.82
N ALA A 7 34.99 -1.20 7.85
CA ALA A 7 33.73 -1.08 7.16
C ALA A 7 32.63 -1.51 8.13
N GLU A 8 31.99 -0.52 8.76
CA GLU A 8 30.74 -0.71 9.49
C GLU A 8 29.71 -1.26 8.51
N THR A 9 29.60 -2.58 8.51
CA THR A 9 28.59 -3.30 7.75
C THR A 9 27.30 -3.08 8.52
N SER A 10 26.59 -1.99 8.21
CA SER A 10 25.26 -1.75 8.75
C SER A 10 24.34 -2.85 8.25
N SER A 11 24.08 -3.81 9.11
CA SER A 11 23.16 -4.91 8.89
C SER A 11 21.75 -4.33 8.73
N ILE A 12 21.29 -4.20 7.48
CA ILE A 12 19.88 -3.98 7.18
C ILE A 12 19.14 -5.25 7.63
N THR A 13 18.72 -5.27 8.89
CA THR A 13 17.83 -6.29 9.41
C THR A 13 16.48 -6.03 8.76
N SER A 14 16.09 -6.83 7.75
CA SER A 14 14.74 -6.81 7.20
C SER A 14 13.77 -7.13 8.33
N GLN A 15 13.16 -6.09 8.91
CA GLN A 15 12.00 -6.26 9.76
C GLN A 15 10.84 -6.68 8.86
N ASP A 16 10.47 -7.95 8.95
CA ASP A 16 9.28 -8.52 8.33
C ASP A 16 8.04 -7.93 9.04
N CYS A 17 7.69 -6.70 8.67
CA CYS A 17 6.55 -6.00 9.25
C CYS A 17 5.31 -6.38 8.44
N LYS A 18 4.57 -7.36 8.96
CA LYS A 18 3.29 -7.80 8.44
C LYS A 18 2.32 -6.61 8.31
N ILE A 19 1.94 -6.28 7.07
CA ILE A 19 0.94 -5.26 6.77
C ILE A 19 -0.46 -5.87 6.98
N VAL A 20 -1.32 -5.15 7.69
CA VAL A 20 -2.73 -5.52 7.87
C VAL A 20 -3.57 -4.59 7.00
N TYR A 21 -4.28 -5.17 6.02
CA TYR A 21 -5.17 -4.42 5.14
C TYR A 21 -6.55 -4.21 5.78
N PRO A 22 -7.22 -3.07 5.52
CA PRO A 22 -8.56 -2.82 6.03
C PRO A 22 -9.54 -3.85 5.49
N GLN A 23 -10.49 -4.24 6.35
CA GLN A 23 -11.64 -5.02 5.90
C GLN A 23 -12.55 -4.10 5.10
N VAL A 24 -12.97 -4.54 3.92
CA VAL A 24 -13.78 -3.75 2.99
C VAL A 24 -15.01 -4.51 2.55
N ARG A 25 -16.09 -3.76 2.31
CA ARG A 25 -17.35 -4.32 1.85
C ARG A 25 -17.17 -4.97 0.48
N ARG A 26 -17.73 -6.16 0.33
CA ARG A 26 -17.93 -6.84 -0.95
C ARG A 26 -19.43 -6.91 -1.20
N THR A 27 -19.82 -6.76 -2.46
CA THR A 27 -21.20 -6.92 -2.91
C THR A 27 -21.31 -8.07 -3.91
N ASP A 28 -22.53 -8.48 -4.21
CA ASP A 28 -22.82 -9.50 -5.23
C ASP A 28 -23.05 -8.90 -6.63
N VAL A 29 -22.61 -7.65 -6.85
CA VAL A 29 -22.77 -6.96 -8.14
C VAL A 29 -22.04 -7.77 -9.23
N SER A 30 -22.74 -8.00 -10.33
CA SER A 30 -22.23 -8.72 -11.50
C SER A 30 -22.88 -8.19 -12.77
N TYR A 31 -22.20 -8.37 -13.90
CA TYR A 31 -22.67 -7.97 -15.22
C TYR A 31 -22.36 -9.05 -16.26
N THR A 32 -23.05 -9.04 -17.40
CA THR A 32 -22.85 -10.03 -18.47
C THR A 32 -22.17 -9.38 -19.66
N GLN A 33 -20.92 -9.78 -19.96
CA GLN A 33 -20.21 -9.38 -21.17
C GLN A 33 -20.08 -10.56 -22.13
N HIS A 34 -20.56 -10.37 -23.36
CA HIS A 34 -20.44 -11.39 -24.42
C HIS A 34 -20.95 -12.79 -24.01
N GLY A 35 -22.03 -12.83 -23.23
CA GLY A 35 -22.61 -14.08 -22.71
C GLY A 35 -21.90 -14.67 -21.49
N VAL A 36 -20.88 -13.99 -20.94
CA VAL A 36 -20.16 -14.41 -19.73
C VAL A 36 -20.53 -13.49 -18.56
N THR A 37 -20.94 -14.08 -17.44
CA THR A 37 -21.17 -13.34 -16.19
C THR A 37 -19.84 -13.04 -15.49
N VAL A 38 -19.59 -11.78 -15.17
CA VAL A 38 -18.39 -11.27 -14.48
C VAL A 38 -18.83 -10.61 -13.18
N ALA A 39 -18.26 -11.03 -12.05
CA ALA A 39 -18.51 -10.43 -10.76
C ALA A 39 -17.64 -9.19 -10.55
N ASP A 40 -18.25 -8.11 -10.07
CA ASP A 40 -17.57 -6.88 -9.66
C ASP A 40 -17.99 -6.49 -8.23
N PRO A 41 -17.41 -7.15 -7.22
CA PRO A 41 -17.79 -6.96 -5.83
C PRO A 41 -17.37 -5.60 -5.25
N TYR A 42 -16.62 -4.79 -6.00
CA TYR A 42 -16.06 -3.51 -5.57
C TYR A 42 -16.52 -2.32 -6.41
N SER A 43 -17.56 -2.49 -7.22
CA SER A 43 -18.17 -1.44 -8.05
C SER A 43 -18.47 -0.13 -7.30
N TRP A 44 -18.72 -0.20 -5.98
CA TRP A 44 -18.93 0.99 -5.13
C TRP A 44 -17.71 1.94 -5.08
N LEU A 45 -16.49 1.44 -5.31
CA LEU A 45 -15.27 2.25 -5.38
C LEU A 45 -15.26 3.22 -6.58
N GLU A 46 -16.11 3.01 -7.59
CA GLU A 46 -16.22 3.92 -8.73
C GLU A 46 -16.93 5.24 -8.36
N THR A 47 -17.64 5.28 -7.23
CA THR A 47 -18.29 6.50 -6.73
C THR A 47 -17.34 7.26 -5.79
N LEU A 48 -16.47 8.09 -6.38
CA LEU A 48 -15.40 8.81 -5.66
C LEU A 48 -15.90 9.79 -4.59
N ASP A 49 -17.10 10.35 -4.76
CA ASP A 49 -17.67 11.31 -3.81
C ASP A 49 -18.34 10.65 -2.59
N SER A 50 -18.54 9.33 -2.63
CA SER A 50 -19.16 8.61 -1.52
C SER A 50 -18.26 8.58 -0.29
N GLU A 51 -18.87 8.63 0.88
CA GLU A 51 -18.15 8.57 2.16
C GLU A 51 -17.39 7.25 2.32
N GLU A 52 -17.97 6.14 1.84
CA GLU A 52 -17.36 4.81 1.89
C GLU A 52 -16.05 4.77 1.08
N THR A 53 -16.05 5.31 -0.15
CA THR A 53 -14.85 5.38 -1.01
C THR A 53 -13.79 6.28 -0.42
N LYS A 54 -14.18 7.43 0.15
CA LYS A 54 -13.24 8.34 0.83
C LYS A 54 -12.58 7.65 2.03
N SER A 55 -13.36 7.00 2.89
CA SER A 55 -12.83 6.25 4.03
C SER A 55 -11.87 5.13 3.60
N PHE A 56 -12.21 4.42 2.52
CA PHE A 56 -11.31 3.39 1.98
C PHE A 56 -9.99 3.97 1.49
N ILE A 57 -10.02 5.08 0.74
CA ILE A 57 -8.82 5.76 0.26
C ILE A 57 -7.95 6.20 1.43
N GLU A 58 -8.55 6.79 2.47
CA GLU A 58 -7.82 7.22 3.66
C GLU A 58 -7.12 6.05 4.37
N ASP A 59 -7.80 4.91 4.53
CA ASP A 59 -7.22 3.74 5.18
C ASP A 59 -6.09 3.10 4.37
N GLN A 60 -6.21 3.07 3.04
CA GLN A 60 -5.12 2.63 2.17
C GLN A 60 -3.94 3.60 2.20
N ASN A 61 -4.20 4.91 2.21
CA ASN A 61 -3.17 5.94 2.30
C ASN A 61 -2.39 5.85 3.62
N LYS A 62 -3.05 5.53 4.74
CA LYS A 62 -2.37 5.30 6.04
C LYS A 62 -1.35 4.18 5.93
N ILE A 63 -1.75 3.03 5.36
CA ILE A 63 -0.85 1.88 5.16
C ILE A 63 0.34 2.27 4.28
N ALA A 64 0.07 2.91 3.14
CA ALA A 64 1.11 3.32 2.21
C ALA A 64 2.08 4.32 2.86
N ALA A 65 1.56 5.32 3.57
CA ALA A 65 2.37 6.32 4.27
C ALA A 65 3.22 5.67 5.37
N GLU A 66 2.65 4.78 6.18
CA GLU A 66 3.41 4.01 7.18
C GLU A 66 4.53 3.20 6.55
N PHE A 67 4.27 2.52 5.43
CA PHE A 67 5.27 1.73 4.72
C PHE A 67 6.40 2.61 4.19
N ILE A 68 6.07 3.69 3.45
CA ILE A 68 7.06 4.63 2.90
C ILE A 68 7.85 5.30 4.02
N ASN A 69 7.20 5.61 5.15
CA ASN A 69 7.84 6.33 6.24
C ASN A 69 8.94 5.54 6.95
N ARG A 70 8.98 4.21 6.79
CA ARG A 70 10.03 3.32 7.32
C ARG A 70 11.37 3.49 6.61
N PHE A 71 11.40 4.06 5.41
CA PHE A 71 12.64 4.25 4.66
C PHE A 71 13.27 5.59 5.01
N GLU A 72 14.49 5.55 5.56
CA GLU A 72 15.24 6.74 5.95
C GLU A 72 15.56 7.66 4.75
N ASP A 73 15.82 7.05 3.59
CA ASP A 73 16.21 7.76 2.37
C ASP A 73 15.04 8.43 1.63
N LYS A 74 13.78 8.29 2.09
CA LYS A 74 12.60 8.83 1.40
C LYS A 74 12.69 10.32 1.05
N GLN A 75 13.38 11.12 1.88
CA GLN A 75 13.54 12.56 1.64
C GLN A 75 14.41 12.84 0.40
N LYS A 76 15.43 12.02 0.14
CA LYS A 76 16.31 12.18 -1.03
C LYS A 76 15.56 12.06 -2.36
N PHE A 77 14.42 11.37 -2.36
CA PHE A 77 13.56 11.20 -3.53
C PHE A 77 12.47 12.27 -3.64
N LYS A 78 12.16 12.97 -2.55
CA LYS A 78 11.11 14.01 -2.54
C LYS A 78 11.60 15.33 -3.15
N GLU A 79 12.91 15.57 -3.11
CA GLU A 79 13.54 16.83 -3.54
C GLU A 79 14.06 16.80 -4.99
N ARG A 80 13.85 15.70 -5.71
CA ARG A 80 14.19 15.54 -7.12
C ARG A 80 12.98 15.75 -8.00
#